data_AF-A0A4U3F843-F1
#
_entry.id   AF-A0A4U3F843-F1
#
_cell.length_a   1.000
_cell.length_b   1.000
_cell.length_c   1.000
_cell.angle_alpha   90.00
_cell.angle_beta   90.00
_cell.angle_gamma   90.00
#
_symmetry.space_group_name_H-M   'P 1'
#
loop_
_entity.id
_entity.type
_entity.pdbx_description
1 polymer ?
#
loop_
_entity_poly.entity_id
_entity_poly.type
_entity_poly.pdbx_seq_one_letter_code
_entity_poly.pdbx_strand_id
1 'polypeptide(L)'
;KTIIKNRIKDLKKKSISGWCLNMSMKNINFESFLEESVNQLNEYTQGNTEHVEVVTYKLRDLPEIDFALVKELRKDLNATQKTFGDVLGVSTRTVESWEIGRSLPNGSATRLMQLMLANPSIKQSFKQTIENENLTKREKSFS
;
A
#
# COMPACT_ATOMS: atom_id res chain seq x y z
N LYS A 1 -9.67 46.19 10.88
CA LYS A 1 -8.23 45.85 10.76
C LYS A 1 -7.41 46.08 12.05
N THR A 2 -7.98 46.65 13.12
CA THR A 2 -7.22 47.04 14.33
C THR A 2 -7.27 45.99 15.46
N ILE A 3 -8.37 45.22 15.57
CA ILE A 3 -8.57 44.26 16.68
C ILE A 3 -7.69 43.00 16.53
N ILE A 4 -7.44 42.53 15.30
CA ILE A 4 -6.62 41.34 15.04
C ILE A 4 -5.12 41.61 15.26
N LYS A 5 -4.65 42.84 14.99
CA LYS A 5 -3.23 43.21 15.16
C LYS A 5 -2.80 43.25 16.63
N ASN A 6 -3.71 43.54 17.55
CA ASN A 6 -3.40 43.60 18.98
C ASN A 6 -3.32 42.20 19.62
N ARG A 7 -4.11 41.22 19.14
CA ARG A 7 -4.07 39.83 19.61
C ARG A 7 -2.73 39.13 19.29
N ILE A 8 -2.13 39.44 18.14
CA ILE A 8 -0.84 38.87 17.71
C ILE A 8 0.34 39.45 18.51
N LYS A 9 0.26 40.70 18.95
CA LYS A 9 1.30 41.32 19.80
C LYS A 9 1.32 40.72 21.22
N ASP A 10 0.15 40.42 21.79
CA ASP A 10 0.07 39.79 23.12
C ASP A 10 0.53 38.33 23.14
N LEU A 11 0.28 37.58 22.06
CA LEU A 11 0.79 36.20 21.91
C LEU A 11 2.31 36.16 21.75
N LYS A 12 2.92 37.17 21.11
CA LYS A 12 4.39 37.27 20.99
C LYS A 12 5.08 37.76 22.27
N LYS A 13 4.38 38.49 23.16
CA LYS A 13 4.95 38.93 24.45
C LYS A 13 4.79 37.91 25.58
N LYS A 14 3.76 37.05 25.56
CA LYS A 14 3.58 35.98 26.55
C LYS A 14 4.37 34.69 26.28
N SER A 15 5.04 34.57 25.14
CA SER A 15 5.67 33.31 24.70
C SER A 15 7.20 33.28 24.74
N ILE A 16 7.90 34.34 25.17
CA ILE A 16 9.37 34.41 24.97
C ILE A 16 10.17 34.87 26.20
N SER A 17 9.57 35.06 27.39
CA SER A 17 10.33 35.61 28.54
C SER A 17 10.24 34.84 29.85
N GLY A 18 10.09 33.51 29.82
CA GLY A 18 10.10 32.72 31.07
C GLY A 18 10.48 31.25 30.97
N TRP A 19 10.50 30.66 29.78
CA TRP A 19 10.76 29.22 29.58
C TRP A 19 11.96 28.92 28.68
N CYS A 20 12.72 29.94 28.26
CA CYS A 20 13.91 29.78 27.41
C CYS A 20 15.24 29.72 28.18
N LEU A 21 15.24 29.70 29.51
CA LEU A 21 16.48 29.75 30.31
C LEU A 21 16.87 28.45 31.02
N ASN A 22 16.23 27.32 30.71
CA ASN A 22 16.70 26.01 31.18
C ASN A 22 16.27 24.85 30.25
N MET A 23 16.29 25.07 28.93
CA MET A 23 16.33 23.95 28.00
C MET A 23 17.80 23.71 27.66
N SER A 24 18.53 23.09 28.59
CA SER A 24 19.81 22.47 28.28
C SER A 24 19.52 21.50 27.13
N MET A 25 19.97 21.85 25.92
CA MET A 25 20.09 20.91 24.83
C MET A 25 20.92 19.77 25.39
N LYS A 26 20.26 18.67 25.75
CA LYS A 26 20.94 17.43 26.06
C LYS A 26 21.85 17.19 24.88
N ASN A 27 23.16 17.25 25.13
CA ASN A 27 24.14 16.71 24.22
C ASN A 27 23.88 15.20 24.22
N ILE A 28 22.89 14.77 23.42
CA ILE A 28 22.50 13.37 23.31
C ILE A 28 23.70 12.72 22.65
N ASN A 29 24.53 12.08 23.47
CA ASN A 29 25.55 11.19 22.96
C ASN A 29 24.80 10.03 22.29
N PHE A 30 24.74 10.07 20.96
CA PHE A 30 24.04 9.08 20.15
C PHE A 30 24.54 7.66 20.47
N GLU A 31 25.84 7.53 20.78
CA GLU A 31 26.46 6.27 21.17
C GLU A 31 25.80 5.69 22.43
N SER A 32 25.65 6.50 23.48
CA SER A 32 25.04 6.01 24.73
C SER A 32 23.55 5.66 24.57
N PHE A 33 22.85 6.35 23.67
CA PHE A 33 21.44 6.04 23.38
C PHE A 33 21.30 4.68 22.67
N LEU A 34 22.22 4.35 21.76
CA LEU A 34 22.25 3.05 21.11
C LEU A 34 22.63 1.93 22.09
N GLU A 35 23.63 2.16 22.95
CA GLU A 35 23.99 1.21 24.01
C GLU A 35 22.81 0.91 24.93
N GLU A 36 22.09 1.94 25.37
CA GLU A 36 20.88 1.80 26.20
C GLU A 36 19.78 1.01 25.47
N SER A 37 19.52 1.32 24.20
CA SER A 37 18.51 0.63 23.39
C SER A 37 18.83 -0.86 23.20
N VAL A 38 20.10 -1.21 22.99
CA VAL A 38 20.54 -2.61 22.85
C VAL A 38 20.41 -3.37 24.17
N ASN A 39 20.76 -2.73 25.29
CA ASN A 39 20.59 -3.32 26.62
C ASN A 39 19.11 -3.61 26.92
N GLN A 40 18.21 -2.66 26.63
CA GLN A 40 16.76 -2.85 26.77
C GLN A 40 16.24 -4.01 25.91
N LEU A 41 16.76 -4.18 24.69
CA LEU A 41 16.43 -5.34 23.85
C LEU A 41 16.92 -6.66 24.44
N ASN A 42 18.13 -6.70 25.01
CA ASN A 42 18.65 -7.89 25.68
C ASN A 42 17.78 -8.27 26.89
N GLU A 43 17.40 -7.30 27.71
CA GLU A 43 16.49 -7.53 28.84
C GLU A 43 15.13 -8.05 28.37
N TYR A 44 14.62 -7.54 27.24
CA TYR A 44 13.41 -8.05 26.60
C TYR A 44 13.52 -9.53 26.20
N THR A 45 14.67 -9.98 25.67
CA THR A 45 14.87 -11.41 25.40
C THR A 45 14.84 -12.28 26.66
N GLN A 46 15.17 -11.70 27.82
CA GLN A 46 15.10 -12.35 29.14
C GLN A 46 13.71 -12.22 29.80
N GLY A 47 12.75 -11.57 29.13
CA GLY A 47 11.36 -11.42 29.59
C GLY A 47 11.03 -10.06 30.22
N ASN A 48 11.97 -9.10 30.28
CA ASN A 48 11.67 -7.76 30.77
C ASN A 48 10.98 -6.91 29.68
N THR A 49 9.73 -6.49 29.91
CA THR A 49 8.96 -5.69 28.93
C THR A 49 8.82 -4.21 29.32
N GLU A 50 9.46 -3.77 30.41
CA GLU A 50 9.28 -2.42 30.97
C GLU A 50 9.70 -1.29 30.03
N HIS A 51 10.73 -1.51 29.21
CA HIS A 51 11.33 -0.50 28.35
C HIS A 51 11.09 -0.72 26.85
N VAL A 52 10.31 -1.73 26.47
CA VAL A 52 10.06 -2.10 25.07
C VAL A 52 8.57 -2.12 24.76
N GLU A 53 8.16 -1.34 23.76
CA GLU A 53 6.83 -1.45 23.17
C GLU A 53 6.84 -2.45 22.02
N VAL A 54 6.09 -3.55 22.18
CA VAL A 54 5.95 -4.57 21.13
C VAL A 54 4.67 -4.31 20.33
N VAL A 55 4.84 -3.84 19.09
CA VAL A 55 3.73 -3.68 18.16
C VAL A 55 3.67 -4.89 17.22
N THR A 56 2.75 -5.80 17.49
CA THR A 56 2.52 -6.98 16.63
C THR A 56 1.47 -6.66 15.58
N TYR A 57 1.86 -6.70 14.30
CA TYR A 57 0.93 -6.58 13.18
C TYR A 57 0.58 -7.97 12.65
N LYS A 58 -0.65 -8.44 12.91
CA LYS A 58 -1.18 -9.60 12.20
C LYS A 58 -1.62 -9.15 10.81
N LEU A 59 -0.92 -9.62 9.78
CA LEU A 59 -1.37 -9.44 8.41
C LEU A 59 -2.71 -10.16 8.24
N ARG A 60 -3.67 -9.48 7.61
CA ARG A 60 -4.94 -10.12 7.23
C ARG A 60 -4.65 -11.15 6.15
N ASP A 61 -5.32 -12.30 6.26
CA ASP A 61 -5.29 -13.31 5.20
C ASP A 61 -5.76 -12.68 3.88
N LEU A 62 -5.12 -13.05 2.78
CA LEU A 62 -5.51 -12.55 1.47
C LEU A 62 -6.95 -13.03 1.19
N PRO A 63 -7.87 -12.12 0.82
CA PRO A 63 -9.21 -12.56 0.45
C PRO A 63 -9.11 -13.52 -0.75
N GLU A 64 -9.80 -14.64 -0.68
CA GLU A 64 -9.79 -15.62 -1.77
C GLU A 64 -10.61 -15.09 -2.94
N ILE A 65 -10.03 -15.16 -4.15
CA ILE A 65 -10.79 -14.99 -5.39
C ILE A 65 -11.13 -16.38 -5.91
N ASP A 66 -12.43 -16.62 -6.06
CA ASP A 66 -12.93 -17.83 -6.67
C ASP A 66 -12.69 -17.84 -8.19
N PHE A 67 -12.55 -19.03 -8.78
CA PHE A 67 -12.35 -19.22 -10.22
C PHE A 67 -13.51 -18.65 -11.04
N ALA A 68 -14.75 -18.72 -10.52
CA ALA A 68 -15.92 -18.13 -11.16
C ALA A 68 -15.77 -16.60 -11.27
N LEU A 69 -15.27 -15.96 -10.22
CA LEU A 69 -15.09 -14.51 -10.15
C LEU A 69 -14.01 -14.02 -11.12
N VAL A 70 -12.94 -14.79 -11.34
CA VAL A 70 -11.93 -14.47 -12.38
C VAL A 70 -12.59 -14.40 -13.75
N LYS A 71 -13.43 -15.38 -14.08
CA LYS A 71 -14.14 -15.46 -15.36
C LYS A 71 -15.14 -14.33 -15.53
N GLU A 72 -15.87 -13.98 -14.47
CA GLU A 72 -16.81 -12.86 -14.47
C GLU A 72 -16.09 -11.53 -14.68
N LEU A 73 -15.03 -11.26 -13.92
CA LEU A 73 -14.24 -10.04 -14.05
C LEU A 73 -13.67 -9.90 -15.47
N ARG A 74 -13.16 -10.98 -16.07
CA ARG A 74 -12.66 -10.94 -17.45
C ARG A 74 -13.77 -10.57 -18.44
N LYS A 75 -14.96 -11.16 -18.29
CA LYS A 75 -16.10 -10.87 -19.16
C LYS A 75 -16.58 -9.44 -19.01
N ASP A 76 -16.62 -8.93 -17.78
CA ASP A 76 -16.96 -7.54 -17.46
C ASP A 76 -16.00 -6.53 -18.12
N LEU A 77 -14.73 -6.90 -18.24
CA LEU A 77 -13.71 -6.13 -18.94
C LEU A 77 -13.77 -6.29 -20.47
N ASN A 78 -14.73 -7.05 -21.00
CA ASN A 78 -14.86 -7.39 -22.41
C ASN A 78 -13.59 -8.02 -23.02
N ALA A 79 -12.84 -8.78 -22.21
CA ALA A 79 -11.58 -9.38 -22.63
C ALA A 79 -11.71 -10.87 -23.01
N THR A 80 -10.93 -11.27 -24.01
CA THR A 80 -10.63 -12.70 -24.26
C THR A 80 -9.63 -13.21 -23.21
N GLN A 81 -9.52 -14.53 -23.02
CA GLN A 81 -8.54 -15.11 -22.09
C GLN A 81 -7.11 -14.70 -22.46
N LYS A 82 -6.81 -14.62 -23.77
CA LYS A 82 -5.51 -14.18 -24.28
C LYS A 82 -5.23 -12.73 -23.91
N THR A 83 -6.12 -11.81 -24.28
CA THR A 83 -5.94 -10.38 -24.01
C THR A 83 -5.91 -10.07 -22.51
N PHE A 84 -6.67 -10.80 -21.71
CA PHE A 84 -6.64 -10.68 -20.25
C PHE A 84 -5.28 -11.15 -19.69
N GLY A 85 -4.77 -12.28 -20.18
CA GLY A 85 -3.43 -12.76 -19.84
C GLY A 85 -2.34 -11.77 -20.24
N ASP A 86 -2.38 -11.26 -21.47
CA ASP A 86 -1.40 -10.31 -21.98
C ASP A 86 -1.34 -9.04 -21.11
N VAL A 87 -2.50 -8.47 -20.75
CA VAL A 87 -2.60 -7.29 -19.87
C VAL A 87 -2.13 -7.57 -18.45
N LEU A 88 -2.39 -8.77 -17.92
CA LEU A 88 -1.93 -9.20 -16.60
C LEU A 88 -0.48 -9.71 -16.59
N GLY A 89 0.17 -9.81 -17.75
CA GLY A 89 1.52 -10.37 -17.87
C GLY A 89 1.62 -11.87 -17.60
N VAL A 90 0.57 -12.64 -17.87
CA VAL A 90 0.52 -14.09 -17.71
C VAL A 90 0.08 -14.79 -18.99
N SER A 91 0.40 -16.07 -19.14
CA SER A 91 0.00 -16.82 -20.33
C SER A 91 -1.52 -17.05 -20.39
N THR A 92 -2.08 -17.18 -21.58
CA THR A 92 -3.49 -17.59 -21.78
C THR A 92 -3.82 -18.88 -21.02
N ARG A 93 -2.89 -19.85 -21.04
CA ARG A 93 -3.04 -21.13 -20.33
C ARG A 93 -3.14 -20.95 -18.81
N THR A 94 -2.46 -19.94 -18.26
CA THR A 94 -2.54 -19.58 -16.84
C THR A 94 -3.94 -19.08 -16.51
N VAL A 95 -4.50 -18.19 -17.33
CA VAL A 95 -5.87 -17.68 -17.18
C VAL A 95 -6.90 -18.81 -17.29
N GLU A 96 -6.75 -19.71 -18.28
CA GLU A 96 -7.61 -20.89 -18.42
C GLU A 96 -7.58 -21.76 -17.16
N SER A 97 -6.38 -22.03 -16.63
CA SER A 97 -6.18 -22.83 -15.42
C SER A 97 -6.84 -22.19 -14.19
N TRP A 98 -6.82 -20.86 -14.10
CA TRP A 98 -7.55 -20.12 -13.06
C TRP A 98 -9.06 -20.25 -13.21
N GLU A 99 -9.61 -20.07 -14.41
CA GLU A 99 -11.07 -20.07 -14.64
C GLU A 99 -11.73 -21.45 -14.49
N ILE A 100 -10.96 -22.53 -14.60
CA ILE A 100 -11.44 -23.91 -14.38
C ILE A 100 -11.12 -24.44 -12.98
N GLY A 101 -10.47 -23.63 -12.13
CA GLY A 101 -10.08 -24.05 -10.78
C GLY A 101 -8.94 -25.07 -10.72
N ARG A 102 -8.16 -25.25 -11.80
CA ARG A 102 -6.98 -26.13 -11.79
C ARG A 102 -5.83 -25.53 -10.98
N SER A 103 -5.72 -24.20 -10.92
CA SER A 103 -4.74 -23.48 -10.11
C SER A 103 -5.33 -22.17 -9.61
N LEU A 104 -4.77 -21.62 -8.53
CA LEU A 104 -5.16 -20.30 -8.01
C LEU A 104 -4.32 -19.18 -8.64
N PRO A 105 -4.87 -17.95 -8.75
CA PRO A 105 -4.08 -16.78 -9.06
C PRO A 105 -3.02 -16.52 -7.99
N ASN A 106 -1.85 -16.04 -8.40
CA ASN A 106 -0.82 -15.64 -7.44
C ASN A 106 -1.31 -14.45 -6.59
N GLY A 107 -0.63 -14.18 -5.46
CA GLY A 107 -1.06 -13.15 -4.51
C GLY A 107 -1.17 -11.75 -5.13
N SER A 108 -0.27 -11.39 -6.05
CA SER A 108 -0.30 -10.09 -6.74
C SER A 108 -1.46 -9.97 -7.72
N ALA A 109 -1.72 -10.99 -8.56
CA ALA A 109 -2.85 -11.04 -9.47
C ALA A 109 -4.18 -11.03 -8.70
N THR A 110 -4.26 -11.79 -7.61
CA THR A 110 -5.41 -11.81 -6.70
C THR A 110 -5.67 -10.40 -6.16
N ARG A 111 -4.62 -9.74 -5.63
CA ARG A 111 -4.75 -8.40 -5.09
C ARG A 111 -5.18 -7.38 -6.14
N LEU A 112 -4.61 -7.48 -7.34
CA LEU A 112 -4.95 -6.60 -8.45
C LEU A 112 -6.42 -6.77 -8.87
N MET A 113 -6.89 -8.00 -9.03
CA MET A 113 -8.30 -8.29 -9.34
C MET A 113 -9.24 -7.78 -8.25
N GLN A 114 -8.89 -7.90 -6.96
CA GLN A 114 -9.65 -7.29 -5.87
C GLN A 114 -9.72 -5.77 -5.98
N LEU A 115 -8.62 -5.12 -6.34
CA LEU A 115 -8.58 -3.67 -6.51
C LEU A 115 -9.50 -3.23 -7.67
N MET A 116 -9.58 -4.00 -8.75
CA MET A 116 -10.53 -3.75 -9.84
C MET A 116 -11.98 -3.91 -9.39
N LEU A 117 -12.28 -4.95 -8.61
CA LEU A 117 -13.64 -5.19 -8.10
C LEU A 117 -14.09 -4.10 -7.11
N ALA A 118 -13.18 -3.64 -6.25
CA ALA A 118 -13.48 -2.63 -5.24
C ALA A 118 -13.48 -1.19 -5.80
N ASN A 119 -12.70 -0.91 -6.85
CA ASN A 119 -12.51 0.45 -7.36
C ASN A 119 -12.86 0.56 -8.86
N PRO A 120 -14.02 1.15 -9.20
CA PRO A 120 -14.46 1.31 -10.59
C PRO A 120 -13.45 2.06 -11.47
N SER A 121 -12.72 3.04 -10.93
CA SER A 121 -11.71 3.80 -11.67
C SER A 121 -10.56 2.90 -12.15
N ILE A 122 -10.08 2.00 -11.30
CA ILE A 122 -9.01 1.05 -11.65
C ILE A 122 -9.51 0.08 -12.72
N LYS A 123 -10.74 -0.45 -12.54
CA LYS A 123 -11.39 -1.31 -13.55
C LYS A 123 -11.47 -0.61 -14.90
N GLN A 124 -11.83 0.67 -14.93
CA GLN A 124 -11.93 1.46 -16.15
C GLN A 124 -10.57 1.68 -16.83
N SER A 125 -9.51 1.97 -16.07
CA SER A 125 -8.15 2.06 -16.63
C SER A 125 -7.73 0.75 -17.29
N PHE A 126 -8.01 -0.39 -16.65
CA PHE A 126 -7.73 -1.70 -17.24
C PHE A 126 -8.52 -1.96 -18.53
N LYS A 127 -9.81 -1.55 -18.55
CA LYS A 127 -10.64 -1.66 -19.75
C LYS A 127 -10.05 -0.87 -20.92
N GLN A 128 -9.57 0.36 -20.68
CA GLN A 128 -8.90 1.17 -21.70
C GLN A 128 -7.62 0.49 -22.19
N THR A 129 -6.80 -0.09 -21.30
CA THR A 129 -5.61 -0.84 -21.69
C THR A 129 -5.95 -2.02 -22.60
N ILE A 130 -7.00 -2.78 -22.28
CA ILE A 130 -7.47 -3.91 -23.10
C ILE A 130 -7.90 -3.42 -24.49
N GLU A 131 -8.64 -2.32 -24.57
CA GLU A 131 -9.05 -1.71 -25.83
C GLU A 131 -7.84 -1.30 -26.67
N ASN A 132 -6.85 -0.62 -26.06
CA ASN A 132 -5.61 -0.21 -26.73
C ASN A 132 -4.79 -1.40 -27.24
N GLU A 133 -4.68 -2.46 -26.45
CA GLU A 133 -3.90 -3.62 -26.86
C GLU A 133 -4.57 -4.39 -28.02
N ASN A 134 -5.90 -4.41 -28.05
CA ASN A 134 -6.66 -4.92 -29.18
C ASN A 134 -6.44 -4.08 -30.45
N LEU A 135 -6.31 -2.75 -30.33
CA LEU A 135 -6.00 -1.86 -31.46
C LEU A 135 -4.60 -2.15 -32.03
N THR A 136 -3.58 -2.22 -31.17
CA THR A 136 -2.20 -2.54 -31.58
C THR A 136 -2.10 -3.88 -32.31
N LYS A 137 -2.87 -4.89 -31.90
CA LYS A 137 -2.91 -6.20 -32.56
C LYS A 137 -3.55 -6.14 -33.95
N ARG A 138 -4.60 -5.33 -34.14
CA ARG A 138 -5.25 -5.15 -35.44
C ARG A 138 -4.31 -4.48 -36.44
N GLU A 139 -3.58 -3.45 -36.03
CA GLU A 139 -2.61 -2.75 -36.89
C GLU A 139 -1.51 -3.69 -37.40
N LYS A 140 -0.94 -4.52 -36.52
CA LYS A 140 0.09 -5.51 -36.91
C LYS A 140 -0.40 -6.60 -37.86
N SER A 141 -1.69 -6.91 -37.86
CA SER A 141 -2.28 -7.93 -38.75
C SER A 141 -2.53 -7.43 -40.17
N PHE A 142 -2.42 -6.11 -40.39
CA PHE A 142 -2.72 -5.45 -41.67
C PHE A 142 -1.48 -5.01 -42.45
N SER A 143 -0.28 -5.17 -41.88
CA SER A 143 1.03 -4.98 -42.53
C SER A 143 1.66 -6.32 -42.89
#